data_AF-A0A392RAE4-F1
#
_entry.id   AF-A0A392RAE4-F1
#
_cell.length_a   1.000
_cell.length_b   1.000
_cell.length_c   1.000
_cell.angle_alpha   90.00
_cell.angle_beta   90.00
_cell.angle_gamma   90.00
#
_symmetry.space_group_name_H-M   'P 1'
#
loop_
_entity.id
_entity.type
_entity.pdbx_description
1 polymer ?
#
loop_
_entity_poly.entity_id
_entity_poly.type
_entity_poly.pdbx_seq_one_letter_code
_entity_poly.pdbx_strand_id
1 'polypeptide(L)'
;TEVTTVICGKKELKTLVNISGQLDSVKRVICMDDDIPSDASSVGHGWTIISFADVKRLGKENPVDADLPLPADVAVIMYTSGSTGLPKVRSF
;
A
#
# COMPACT_ATOMS: atom_id res chain seq x y z
N THR A 1 -5.80 0.29 -14.04
CA THR A 1 -5.12 0.59 -12.77
C THR A 1 -5.03 -0.66 -11.95
N GLU A 2 -3.81 -1.05 -11.58
CA GLU A 2 -3.52 -2.20 -10.72
C GLU A 2 -2.86 -1.69 -9.44
N VAL A 3 -3.26 -2.20 -8.27
CA VAL A 3 -2.65 -1.81 -6.99
C VAL A 3 -1.52 -2.78 -6.68
N THR A 4 -0.28 -2.29 -6.75
CA THR A 4 0.93 -3.09 -6.47
C THR A 4 1.58 -2.77 -5.13
N THR A 5 1.22 -1.62 -4.54
CA THR A 5 1.71 -1.15 -3.24
C THR A 5 0.52 -0.79 -2.36
N VAL A 6 0.51 -1.26 -1.12
CA VAL A 6 -0.47 -0.87 -0.09
C VAL A 6 0.24 -0.13 1.03
N ILE A 7 -0.35 0.96 1.52
CA ILE A 7 0.14 1.69 2.69
C ILE A 7 -0.92 1.56 3.79
N CYS A 8 -0.52 1.12 4.98
CA CYS A 8 -1.47 0.83 6.05
C CYS A 8 -0.85 0.99 7.45
N GLY A 9 -1.69 1.00 8.48
CA GLY A 9 -1.25 0.87 9.87
C GLY A 9 -1.07 -0.60 10.27
N LYS A 10 -0.55 -0.81 11.47
CA LYS A 10 -0.30 -2.13 12.07
C LYS A 10 -1.56 -2.97 12.22
N LYS A 11 -2.71 -2.33 12.51
CA LYS A 11 -4.00 -3.02 12.64
C LYS A 11 -4.45 -3.59 11.30
N GLU A 12 -4.38 -2.78 10.25
CA GLU A 12 -4.78 -3.15 8.89
C GLU A 12 -3.81 -4.17 8.28
N LEU A 13 -2.51 -4.10 8.61
CA LEU A 13 -1.51 -5.06 8.16
C LEU A 13 -1.88 -6.51 8.50
N LYS A 14 -2.38 -6.75 9.73
CA LYS A 14 -2.86 -8.08 10.14
C LYS A 14 -4.03 -8.56 9.28
N THR A 15 -4.98 -7.68 8.99
CA THR A 15 -6.09 -7.99 8.10
C THR A 15 -5.61 -8.32 6.69
N LEU A 16 -4.66 -7.56 6.16
CA LEU A 16 -4.07 -7.77 4.84
C LEU A 16 -3.34 -9.12 4.76
N VAL A 17 -2.54 -9.46 5.77
CA VAL A 17 -1.84 -10.76 5.88
C VAL A 17 -2.83 -11.92 5.82
N ASN A 18 -3.97 -11.82 6.54
CA ASN A 18 -5.01 -12.85 6.55
C ASN A 18 -5.69 -13.07 5.19
N ILE A 19 -5.71 -12.05 4.32
CA ILE A 19 -6.30 -12.14 2.98
C ILE A 19 -5.24 -12.16 1.87
N SER A 20 -3.95 -12.34 2.22
CA SER A 20 -2.82 -12.23 1.28
C SER A 20 -2.97 -13.15 0.07
N GLY A 21 -3.52 -14.35 0.24
CA GLY A 21 -3.80 -15.30 -0.84
C GLY A 21 -4.91 -14.89 -1.82
N GLN A 22 -5.57 -13.75 -1.60
CA GLN A 22 -6.57 -13.17 -2.52
C GLN A 22 -6.05 -11.91 -3.23
N LEU A 23 -4.82 -11.48 -2.93
CA LEU A 23 -4.27 -10.18 -3.33
C LEU A 23 -3.07 -10.38 -4.28
N ASP A 24 -3.32 -10.97 -5.43
CA ASP A 24 -2.28 -11.40 -6.38
C ASP A 24 -1.43 -10.25 -6.96
N SER A 25 -1.99 -9.04 -7.04
CA SER A 25 -1.30 -7.86 -7.58
C SER A 25 -0.37 -7.19 -6.57
N VAL A 26 -0.59 -7.41 -5.27
CA VAL A 26 0.14 -6.72 -4.20
C VAL A 26 1.55 -7.30 -4.11
N LYS A 27 2.55 -6.42 -4.18
CA LYS A 27 3.97 -6.78 -4.10
C LYS A 27 4.67 -6.14 -2.92
N ARG A 28 4.17 -4.98 -2.47
CA ARG A 28 4.77 -4.16 -1.41
C ARG A 28 3.71 -3.70 -0.42
N VAL A 29 4.04 -3.77 0.87
CA VAL A 29 3.24 -3.17 1.94
C VAL A 29 4.13 -2.24 2.75
N ILE A 30 3.71 -0.98 2.86
CA ILE A 30 4.40 0.04 3.65
C ILE A 30 3.59 0.25 4.92
N CYS A 31 4.17 -0.12 6.06
CA CYS A 31 3.57 0.09 7.37
C CYS A 31 3.92 1.50 7.89
N MET A 32 2.93 2.30 8.24
CA MET A 32 3.16 3.65 8.79
C MET A 32 3.73 3.61 10.22
N ASP A 33 3.51 2.52 10.94
CA ASP A 33 4.09 2.28 12.27
C ASP A 33 5.52 1.76 12.16
N ASP A 34 6.39 2.17 13.09
CA ASP A 34 7.81 1.81 13.09
C ASP A 34 8.06 0.33 13.48
N ASP A 35 7.12 -0.29 14.18
CA ASP A 35 7.20 -1.68 14.62
C ASP A 35 6.31 -2.60 13.76
N ILE A 36 6.96 -3.28 12.82
CA ILE A 36 6.34 -4.34 12.01
C ILE A 36 6.23 -5.60 12.87
N PRO A 37 5.02 -6.12 13.10
CA PRO A 37 4.86 -7.27 13.95
C PRO A 37 5.50 -8.52 13.32
N SER A 38 6.15 -9.33 14.13
CA SER A 38 6.95 -10.50 13.69
C SER A 38 6.14 -11.54 12.89
N ASP A 39 4.82 -11.61 13.13
CA ASP A 39 3.89 -12.47 12.40
C ASP A 39 3.64 -12.02 10.95
N ALA A 40 3.93 -10.76 10.60
CA ALA A 40 3.82 -10.21 9.25
C ALA A 40 5.12 -10.41 8.44
N SER A 41 5.71 -11.60 8.50
CA SER A 41 6.98 -11.86 7.81
C SER A 41 6.81 -11.76 6.28
N SER A 42 7.67 -10.97 5.64
CA SER A 42 7.70 -10.77 4.18
C SER A 42 7.74 -12.08 3.38
N VAL A 43 8.43 -13.11 3.91
CA VAL A 43 8.66 -14.39 3.25
C VAL A 43 7.39 -15.24 3.13
N GLY A 44 6.44 -15.09 4.08
CA GLY A 44 5.22 -15.90 4.12
C GLY A 44 4.19 -15.54 3.05
N HIS A 45 4.26 -14.33 2.49
CA HIS A 45 3.22 -13.76 1.62
C HIS A 45 3.73 -13.36 0.24
N GLY A 46 5.03 -13.52 -0.04
CA GLY A 46 5.65 -13.04 -1.27
C GLY A 46 5.68 -11.51 -1.39
N TRP A 47 5.43 -10.80 -0.29
CA TRP A 47 5.40 -9.34 -0.25
C TRP A 47 6.68 -8.79 0.36
N THR A 48 7.10 -7.61 -0.10
CA THR A 48 8.06 -6.79 0.65
C THR A 48 7.31 -5.94 1.66
N ILE A 49 7.48 -6.22 2.94
CA ILE A 49 6.87 -5.45 4.03
C ILE A 49 7.96 -4.57 4.66
N ILE A 50 7.75 -3.25 4.67
CA ILE A 50 8.75 -2.25 5.11
C ILE A 50 8.06 -1.13 5.91
N SER A 51 8.77 -0.55 6.88
CA SER A 51 8.25 0.60 7.64
C SER A 51 8.37 1.87 6.82
N PHE A 52 7.49 2.85 7.06
CA PHE A 52 7.58 4.15 6.41
C PHE A 52 8.87 4.90 6.81
N ALA A 53 9.37 4.67 8.03
CA ALA A 53 10.67 5.18 8.46
C ALA A 53 11.83 4.64 7.60
N ASP A 54 11.83 3.35 7.30
CA ASP A 54 12.84 2.73 6.44
C ASP A 54 12.72 3.18 4.98
N VAL A 55 11.50 3.39 4.47
CA VAL A 55 11.31 3.96 3.13
C VAL A 55 11.94 5.36 3.04
N LYS A 56 11.75 6.21 4.05
CA LYS A 56 12.40 7.53 4.10
C LYS A 56 13.93 7.43 4.13
N ARG A 57 14.46 6.50 4.93
CA ARG A 57 15.91 6.26 5.01
C ARG A 57 16.47 5.80 3.67
N LEU A 58 15.82 4.82 3.04
CA LEU A 58 16.20 4.29 1.73
C LEU A 58 16.20 5.38 0.65
N GLY A 59 15.16 6.23 0.62
CA GLY A 59 15.06 7.34 -0.33
C GLY A 59 16.13 8.42 -0.11
N LYS A 60 16.57 8.65 1.14
CA LYS A 60 17.68 9.56 1.44
C LYS A 60 19.03 8.97 1.00
N GLU A 61 19.23 7.68 1.19
CA GLU A 61 20.46 6.97 0.80
C GLU A 61 20.56 6.78 -0.72
N ASN A 62 19.42 6.69 -1.42
CA ASN A 62 19.32 6.42 -2.85
C ASN A 62 18.40 7.44 -3.54
N PRO A 63 18.83 8.71 -3.67
CA PRO A 63 18.04 9.73 -4.34
C PRO A 63 17.87 9.39 -5.83
N VAL A 64 16.68 9.63 -6.35
CA VAL A 64 16.34 9.48 -7.77
C VAL A 64 15.64 10.74 -8.27
N ASP A 65 15.77 11.05 -9.55
CA ASP A 65 15.08 12.19 -10.15
C ASP A 65 13.56 11.99 -10.13
N ALA A 66 12.82 13.10 -9.97
CA ALA A 66 11.36 13.06 -9.95
C ALA A 66 10.80 12.77 -11.34
N ASP A 67 9.92 11.77 -11.42
CA ASP A 67 9.10 11.48 -12.59
C ASP A 67 7.71 12.09 -12.37
N LEU A 68 7.39 13.17 -13.10
CA LEU A 68 6.19 13.98 -12.86
C LEU A 68 5.00 13.46 -13.68
N PRO A 69 3.79 13.40 -13.09
CA PRO A 69 2.60 12.94 -13.80
C PRO A 69 2.14 13.95 -14.86
N LEU A 70 1.43 13.46 -15.87
CA LEU A 70 0.71 14.26 -16.85
C LEU A 70 -0.64 14.73 -16.29
N PRO A 71 -1.20 15.86 -16.78
CA PRO A 71 -2.54 16.31 -16.37
C PRO A 71 -3.67 15.32 -16.64
N ALA A 72 -3.45 14.34 -17.52
CA ALA A 72 -4.41 13.30 -17.86
C ALA A 72 -4.29 12.04 -16.97
N ASP A 73 -3.25 11.96 -16.13
CA ASP A 73 -3.06 10.81 -15.25
C ASP A 73 -4.06 10.82 -14.09
N VAL A 74 -4.57 9.65 -13.74
CA VAL A 74 -5.47 9.50 -12.58
C VAL A 74 -4.67 9.72 -11.30
N ALA A 75 -5.03 10.74 -10.53
CA ALA A 75 -4.35 11.06 -9.28
C ALA A 75 -4.91 10.22 -8.13
N VAL A 76 -6.24 10.17 -7.99
CA VAL A 76 -6.87 9.50 -6.84
C VAL A 76 -8.16 8.78 -7.25
N ILE A 77 -8.31 7.56 -6.75
CA ILE A 77 -9.59 6.83 -6.76
C ILE A 77 -10.10 6.73 -5.32
N MET A 78 -11.21 7.38 -5.02
CA MET A 78 -11.84 7.34 -3.70
C MET A 78 -13.05 6.41 -3.70
N TYR A 79 -13.05 5.47 -2.76
CA TYR A 79 -14.20 4.61 -2.48
C TYR A 79 -15.07 5.25 -1.40
N THR A 80 -16.36 5.40 -1.69
CA THR A 80 -17.34 5.94 -0.73
C THR A 80 -18.51 4.97 -0.60
N SER A 81 -19.03 4.73 0.60
CA SER A 81 -20.02 3.67 0.84
C SER A 81 -21.40 3.89 0.19
N GLY A 82 -21.70 5.09 -0.33
CA GLY A 82 -22.99 5.43 -0.95
C GLY A 82 -24.21 5.17 -0.03
N SER A 83 -25.42 5.55 -0.48
CA SER A 83 -26.66 5.21 0.24
C SER A 83 -27.06 3.73 0.10
N THR A 84 -26.39 2.99 -0.79
CA THR A 84 -26.70 1.60 -1.15
C THR A 84 -25.90 0.57 -0.37
N GLY A 85 -25.04 0.98 0.58
CA GLY A 85 -24.22 0.11 1.42
C GLY A 85 -22.99 -0.52 0.73
N LEU A 86 -22.95 -0.53 -0.61
CA LEU A 86 -21.81 -0.96 -1.41
C LEU A 86 -20.94 0.22 -1.87
N PRO A 87 -19.60 0.12 -1.81
CA PRO A 87 -18.70 1.19 -2.22
C PRO A 87 -18.87 1.62 -3.68
N LYS A 88 -18.98 2.93 -3.91
CA LYS A 88 -18.93 3.58 -5.23
C LYS A 88 -17.54 4.15 -5.49
N VAL A 89 -17.08 3.98 -6.72
CA VAL A 89 -15.78 4.46 -7.21
C VAL A 89 -15.94 5.86 -7.81
N ARG A 90 -15.15 6.84 -7.34
CA ARG A 90 -14.96 8.14 -8.00
C ARG A 90 -13.47 8.36 -8.29
N SER A 91 -13.13 8.68 -9.53
CA SER A 91 -11.76 9.00 -9.97
C SER A 91 -11.64 10.51 -10.23
N PHE A 92 -10.55 11.12 -9.75
CA PHE A 92 -10.18 12.51 -9.97
C PHE A 92 -8.77 12.62 -10.54
#